data_AF-A0A9X8ZYN4-F1
#
_entry.id   AF-A0A9X8ZYN4-F1
#
_cell.length_a   1.000
_cell.length_b   1.000
_cell.length_c   1.000
_cell.angle_alpha   90.00
_cell.angle_beta   90.00
_cell.angle_gamma   90.00
#
_symmetry.space_group_name_H-M   'P 1'
#
loop_
_entity.id
_entity.type
_entity.pdbx_description
1 polymer ?
#
loop_
_entity_poly.entity_id
_entity_poly.type
_entity_poly.pdbx_seq_one_letter_code
_entity_poly.pdbx_strand_id
1 'polypeptide(L)'
;LNPTIGFPLANIPVGGMVTVTFQVTITSVPPNRVLPNNANVTADFQVSPLQPPITIVTISNIVVTRVNVGSLNVMKSVNTPQAGVGDTLTYTIL
;
A
#
# COMPACT_ATOMS: atom_id res chain seq x y z
N LEU A 1 -8.30 3.55 -14.76
CA LEU A 1 -8.65 2.13 -14.48
C LEU A 1 -8.51 1.91 -12.98
N ASN A 2 -9.41 1.17 -12.33
CA ASN A 2 -9.36 0.95 -10.89
C ASN A 2 -8.98 -0.52 -10.60
N PRO A 3 -7.78 -0.78 -10.07
CA PRO A 3 -7.30 -2.15 -9.84
C PRO A 3 -8.08 -2.89 -8.76
N THR A 4 -8.76 -2.20 -7.85
CA THR A 4 -9.54 -2.82 -6.77
C THR A 4 -10.83 -3.46 -7.28
N ILE A 5 -11.50 -2.82 -8.24
CA ILE A 5 -12.70 -3.38 -8.88
C ILE A 5 -12.36 -4.23 -10.11
N GLY A 6 -11.15 -4.08 -10.65
CA GLY A 6 -10.71 -4.71 -11.89
C GLY A 6 -10.95 -3.85 -13.13
N PHE A 7 -10.32 -4.23 -14.23
CA PHE A 7 -10.47 -3.57 -15.53
C PHE A 7 -10.04 -4.49 -16.67
N PRO A 8 -10.62 -4.32 -17.88
CA PRO A 8 -10.22 -5.13 -19.03
C PRO A 8 -8.85 -4.70 -19.56
N LEU A 9 -8.12 -5.66 -20.10
CA LEU A 9 -6.93 -5.44 -20.91
C LEU A 9 -7.22 -5.77 -22.37
N ALA A 10 -6.42 -5.22 -23.28
CA ALA A 10 -6.44 -5.64 -24.67
C ALA A 10 -5.93 -7.10 -24.80
N ASN A 11 -6.27 -7.76 -25.91
CA ASN A 11 -5.80 -9.11 -26.20
C ASN A 11 -4.27 -9.15 -26.20
N ILE A 12 -3.72 -10.08 -25.43
CA ILE A 12 -2.27 -10.29 -25.34
C ILE A 12 -1.92 -11.41 -26.33
N PRO A 13 -1.06 -11.16 -27.33
CA PRO A 13 -0.66 -12.20 -28.27
C PRO A 13 0.14 -13.30 -27.55
N VAL A 14 0.23 -14.48 -28.17
CA VAL A 14 1.02 -15.60 -27.63
C VAL A 14 2.48 -15.17 -27.45
N GLY A 15 3.03 -15.42 -26.26
CA GLY A 15 4.38 -14.97 -25.89
C GLY A 15 4.50 -13.47 -25.60
N GLY A 16 3.42 -12.71 -25.72
CA GLY A 16 3.36 -11.29 -25.37
C GLY A 16 3.28 -11.05 -23.87
N MET A 17 3.53 -9.80 -23.48
CA MET A 17 3.44 -9.35 -22.09
C MET A 17 2.80 -7.97 -22.03
N VAL A 18 2.00 -7.73 -21.00
CA VAL A 18 1.49 -6.41 -20.64
C VAL A 18 1.88 -6.13 -19.20
N THR A 19 2.45 -4.95 -18.94
CA THR A 19 2.79 -4.49 -17.60
C THR A 19 1.69 -3.57 -17.07
N VAL A 20 1.14 -3.92 -15.92
CA VAL A 20 0.19 -3.08 -15.19
C VAL A 20 0.91 -2.40 -14.03
N THR A 21 0.83 -1.07 -13.95
CA THR A 21 1.41 -0.27 -12.86
C THR A 21 0.33 0.56 -12.21
N PHE A 22 0.31 0.55 -10.87
CA PHE A 22 -0.57 1.38 -10.06
C PHE A 22 0.15 1.84 -8.80
N GLN A 23 -0.35 2.91 -8.20
CA GLN A 23 0.16 3.45 -6.94
C GLN A 23 -0.95 3.45 -5.89
N VAL A 24 -0.57 3.22 -4.64
CA VAL A 24 -1.47 3.27 -3.49
C VAL A 24 -0.85 4.16 -2.41
N THR A 25 -1.71 4.86 -1.68
CA THR A 25 -1.30 5.72 -0.56
C THR A 25 -1.79 5.11 0.75
N ILE A 26 -0.91 5.02 1.73
CA ILE A 26 -1.26 4.57 3.08
C ILE A 26 -1.95 5.73 3.80
N THR A 27 -3.25 5.61 4.06
CA THR A 27 -4.04 6.65 4.76
C THR A 27 -4.10 6.42 6.27
N SER A 28 -3.93 5.19 6.72
CA SER A 28 -3.86 4.82 8.13
C SER A 28 -2.98 3.58 8.33
N VAL A 29 -2.42 3.44 9.53
CA VAL A 29 -1.56 2.30 9.88
C VAL A 29 -2.47 1.11 10.22
N PRO A 30 -2.40 -0.01 9.48
CA PRO A 30 -3.21 -1.18 9.80
C PRO A 30 -2.73 -1.83 11.11
N PRO A 31 -3.61 -2.50 11.88
CA PRO A 31 -3.25 -3.09 13.18
C PRO A 31 -2.08 -4.09 13.12
N ASN A 32 -2.00 -4.86 12.04
CA ASN A 32 -0.93 -5.83 11.79
C ASN A 32 0.30 -5.23 11.08
N ARG A 33 0.27 -3.92 10.77
CA ARG A 33 1.35 -3.17 10.09
C ARG A 33 1.81 -3.80 8.77
N VAL A 34 0.95 -4.56 8.11
CA VAL A 34 1.26 -5.18 6.82
C VAL A 34 0.19 -4.88 5.80
N LEU A 35 0.61 -4.77 4.54
CA LEU A 35 -0.23 -4.53 3.37
C LEU A 35 0.04 -5.63 2.35
N PRO A 36 -0.74 -6.73 2.35
CA PRO A 36 -0.65 -7.75 1.32
C PRO A 36 -1.24 -7.25 0.00
N ASN A 37 -0.60 -7.61 -1.11
CA ASN A 37 -1.06 -7.33 -2.46
C ASN A 37 -0.97 -8.58 -3.34
N ASN A 38 -2.04 -8.88 -4.07
CA ASN A 38 -2.09 -9.94 -5.09
C ASN A 38 -3.00 -9.50 -6.24
N ALA A 39 -2.95 -10.23 -7.35
CA ALA A 39 -3.81 -10.03 -8.50
C ALA A 39 -4.58 -11.30 -8.84
N ASN A 40 -5.76 -11.12 -9.43
CA ASN A 40 -6.54 -12.18 -10.06
C ASN A 40 -6.77 -11.77 -11.53
N VAL A 41 -6.43 -12.66 -12.46
CA VAL A 41 -6.56 -12.44 -13.90
C VAL A 41 -7.48 -13.51 -14.47
N THR A 42 -8.55 -13.07 -15.12
CA THR A 42 -9.43 -13.92 -15.92
C THR A 42 -9.15 -13.65 -17.39
N ALA A 43 -8.98 -14.70 -18.18
CA ALA A 43 -8.74 -14.60 -19.62
C ALA A 43 -9.47 -15.71 -20.38
N ASP A 44 -9.92 -15.38 -21.58
CA ASP A 44 -10.55 -16.32 -22.50
C ASP A 44 -9.59 -16.71 -23.62
N PHE A 45 -9.45 -18.01 -23.87
CA PHE A 45 -8.56 -18.57 -24.88
C PHE A 45 -9.37 -19.29 -25.95
N GLN A 46 -9.25 -18.83 -27.19
CA GLN A 46 -9.93 -19.40 -28.34
C GLN A 46 -8.94 -20.36 -29.05
N VAL A 47 -9.08 -21.67 -28.82
CA VAL A 47 -8.14 -22.70 -29.32
C VAL A 47 -8.47 -23.14 -30.76
N SER A 48 -9.76 -23.29 -31.09
CA SER A 48 -10.24 -23.61 -32.45
C SER A 48 -11.41 -22.72 -32.84
N PRO A 49 -11.40 -22.02 -34.00
CA PRO A 49 -12.39 -20.99 -34.35
C PRO A 49 -13.86 -21.42 -34.32
N LEU A 50 -14.09 -22.74 -34.39
CA LEU A 50 -15.42 -23.34 -34.39
C LEU A 50 -15.90 -23.76 -32.98
N GLN A 51 -15.05 -23.62 -31.96
CA GLN A 51 -15.35 -23.99 -30.58
C GLN A 51 -15.46 -22.75 -29.69
N PRO A 52 -16.28 -22.80 -28.63
CA PRO A 52 -16.37 -21.72 -27.67
C PRO A 52 -15.00 -21.47 -27.00
N PRO A 53 -14.70 -20.22 -26.58
CA PRO A 53 -13.50 -19.91 -25.81
C PRO A 53 -13.47 -20.65 -24.47
N ILE A 54 -12.26 -20.93 -24.00
CA ILE A 54 -12.00 -21.50 -22.67
C ILE A 54 -11.61 -20.37 -21.73
N THR A 55 -12.39 -20.18 -20.66
CA THR A 55 -12.08 -19.21 -19.62
C THR A 55 -11.12 -19.81 -18.60
N ILE A 56 -10.04 -19.09 -18.29
CA ILE A 56 -9.06 -19.45 -17.27
C ILE A 56 -8.95 -18.32 -16.26
N VAL A 57 -8.83 -18.68 -15.00
CA VAL A 57 -8.59 -17.76 -13.88
C VAL A 57 -7.25 -18.10 -13.25
N THR A 58 -6.38 -17.11 -13.09
CA THR A 58 -5.04 -17.26 -12.49
C THR A 58 -4.83 -16.21 -11.42
N ILE A 59 -4.31 -16.66 -10.27
CA ILE A 59 -4.00 -15.79 -9.12
C ILE A 59 -2.47 -15.65 -9.01
N SER A 60 -1.99 -14.44 -8.78
CA SER A 60 -0.56 -14.18 -8.57
C SER A 60 -0.09 -14.61 -7.18
N ASN A 61 1.22 -14.59 -6.95
CA ASN A 61 1.77 -14.60 -5.60
C ASN A 61 1.33 -13.35 -4.80
N ILE A 62 1.41 -13.47 -3.47
CA ILE A 62 1.15 -12.37 -2.54
C ILE A 62 2.48 -11.67 -2.21
N VAL A 63 2.53 -10.36 -2.35
CA VAL A 63 3.63 -9.51 -1.90
C VAL A 63 3.19 -8.76 -0.66
N VAL A 64 4.05 -8.68 0.37
CA VAL A 64 3.72 -8.04 1.65
C VAL A 64 4.63 -6.85 1.91
N THR A 65 4.03 -5.67 2.03
CA THR A 65 4.74 -4.44 2.43
C THR A 65 4.50 -4.16 3.91
N ARG A 66 5.56 -3.86 4.68
CA ARG A 66 5.47 -3.49 6.10
C ARG A 66 5.35 -1.98 6.28
N VAL A 67 4.47 -1.57 7.18
CA VAL A 67 4.27 -0.16 7.54
C VAL A 67 5.09 0.17 8.77
N ASN A 68 6.19 0.88 8.54
CA ASN A 68 7.04 1.41 9.61
C ASN A 68 6.47 2.75 10.10
N VAL A 69 6.35 2.90 11.42
CA VAL A 69 5.89 4.14 12.04
C VAL A 69 6.94 4.56 13.06
N GLY A 70 7.49 5.76 12.87
CA GLY A 70 8.28 6.40 13.91
C GLY A 70 7.35 7.09 14.90
N SER A 71 7.67 7.01 16.19
CA SER A 71 7.06 7.87 17.21
C SER A 71 8.11 8.81 17.76
N LEU A 72 7.79 10.10 17.81
CA LEU A 72 8.57 11.10 18.53
C LEU A 72 7.82 11.43 19.82
N ASN A 73 8.45 11.19 20.96
CA ASN A 73 7.97 11.71 22.23
C ASN A 73 8.77 12.97 22.52
N VAL A 74 8.08 14.10 22.69
CA VAL A 74 8.71 15.37 23.03
C VAL A 74 8.29 15.73 24.44
N MET A 75 9.25 15.83 25.35
CA MET A 75 8.98 16.22 26.73
C MET A 75 9.58 17.59 27.00
N LYS A 76 8.72 18.58 27.30
CA LYS A 76 9.15 19.88 27.78
C LYS A 76 9.24 19.85 29.30
N SER A 77 10.42 20.16 29.83
CA SER A 77 10.63 20.37 31.26
C SER A 77 11.09 21.79 31.53
N VAL A 78 10.90 22.24 32.77
CA VAL A 78 11.37 23.54 33.26
C VAL A 78 12.24 23.31 34.47
N ASN A 79 13.28 24.13 34.65
CA ASN A 79 14.18 24.03 35.79
C ASN A 79 13.48 24.25 37.16
N THR A 80 12.38 25.01 37.20
CA THR A 80 11.54 25.17 38.40
C THR A 80 10.08 25.44 38.03
N PRO A 81 9.09 24.88 38.76
CA PRO A 81 7.67 25.11 38.49
C PRO A 81 7.15 26.46 39.01
N GLN A 82 7.91 27.17 39.85
CA GLN A 82 7.54 28.48 40.41
C GLN A 82 8.73 29.43 40.33
N ALA A 83 8.48 30.69 39.98
CA ALA A 83 9.48 31.74 39.83
C ALA A 83 8.88 33.12 40.17
N GLY A 84 9.73 34.03 40.65
CA GLY A 84 9.40 35.42 40.94
C GLY A 84 9.63 36.37 39.76
N VAL A 85 9.24 37.64 39.93
CA VAL A 85 9.49 38.67 38.92
C VAL A 85 10.99 38.95 38.81
N GLY A 86 11.54 38.78 37.61
CA GLY A 86 12.97 38.95 37.32
C GLY A 86 13.74 37.64 37.18
N ASP A 87 13.14 36.50 37.54
CA ASP A 87 13.78 35.19 37.39
C ASP A 87 13.83 34.76 35.91
N THR A 88 14.87 33.99 35.56
CA THR A 88 14.99 33.33 34.26
C THR A 88 14.67 31.85 34.37
N LEU A 89 13.62 31.42 33.67
CA LEU A 89 13.26 30.00 33.55
C LEU A 89 13.94 29.39 32.32
N THR A 90 14.58 28.24 32.53
CA THR A 90 15.18 27.46 31.44
C THR A 90 14.27 26.28 31.13
N TYR A 91 13.83 26.19 29.87
CA TYR A 91 13.04 25.07 29.38
C TYR A 91 13.92 24.13 28.57
N THR A 92 13.83 22.83 28.86
CA THR A 92 14.54 21.79 28.12
C THR A 92 13.54 20.97 27.32
N ILE A 93 13.90 20.66 26.08
CA ILE A 93 13.16 19.73 25.22
C ILE A 93 13.98 18.45 25.13
N LEU A 94 13.39 17.34 25.58
CA LEU A 94 13.93 15.98 25.49
C LEU A 94 13.18 15.18 24.43
#